data_AF-A0A6Q2XXK3-F1
#
_entry.id   AF-A0A6Q2XXK3-F1
#
_cell.length_a   1.000
_cell.length_b   1.000
_cell.length_c   1.000
_cell.angle_alpha   90.00
_cell.angle_beta   90.00
_cell.angle_gamma   90.00
#
_symmetry.space_group_name_H-M   'P 1'
#
loop_
_entity.id
_entity.type
_entity.pdbx_description
1 polymer ?
#
loop_
_entity_poly.entity_id
_entity_poly.type
_entity_poly.pdbx_seq_one_letter_code
_entity_poly.pdbx_strand_id
1 'polypeptide(L)'
;MALPTTVAALSTFLLFAHVWSMPAPCHIQGTLLESLFYFFKGGHFPSECLQGKVNIAFPAPALATSSTPTLSGSGAKAIYEILKNIDSFFGAEDLPTKWDQQKLDHFQNIIHTQIDHSKCVTCGIETFRAAALKSYFGNIEAALKEKKFSYCAWEVVRKQVLETLIFILKKNSNCLLLYESREQQN
;
A
#
# COMPACT_ATOMS: atom_id res chain seq x y z
N MET A 1 -7.54 71.57 -26.27
CA MET A 1 -6.50 70.62 -25.83
C MET A 1 -7.05 69.83 -24.65
N ALA A 2 -7.41 68.57 -24.87
CA ALA A 2 -7.50 67.52 -23.85
C ALA A 2 -8.00 66.23 -24.55
N LEU A 3 -7.08 65.35 -24.90
CA LEU A 3 -7.32 63.92 -24.78
C LEU A 3 -6.75 63.54 -23.41
N PRO A 4 -7.43 62.68 -22.62
CA PRO A 4 -6.82 61.37 -22.48
C PRO A 4 -7.82 60.20 -22.27
N THR A 5 -7.54 59.12 -22.99
CA THR A 5 -7.51 57.73 -22.51
C THR A 5 -8.69 57.21 -21.68
N THR A 6 -9.68 56.63 -22.34
CA THR A 6 -10.58 55.61 -21.75
C THR A 6 -10.36 54.26 -22.44
N VAL A 7 -9.13 53.75 -22.41
CA VAL A 7 -8.82 52.37 -22.83
C VAL A 7 -7.85 51.77 -21.82
N ALA A 8 -8.29 51.52 -20.59
CA ALA A 8 -7.51 50.74 -19.61
C ALA A 8 -8.33 50.32 -18.37
N ALA A 9 -9.60 49.93 -18.52
CA ALA A 9 -10.40 49.49 -17.38
C ALA A 9 -11.20 48.20 -17.61
N LEU A 10 -10.67 47.27 -18.41
CA LEU A 10 -11.24 45.93 -18.60
C LEU A 10 -10.20 44.81 -18.39
N SER A 11 -9.18 45.01 -17.55
CA SER A 11 -8.11 44.01 -17.38
C SER A 11 -7.58 43.88 -15.95
N THR A 12 -8.46 43.93 -14.95
CA THR A 12 -8.06 43.67 -13.54
C THR A 12 -9.06 42.83 -12.75
N PHE A 13 -9.81 41.93 -13.40
CA PHE A 13 -10.61 40.89 -12.73
C PHE A 13 -10.17 39.47 -13.13
N LEU A 14 -8.86 39.22 -13.25
CA LEU A 14 -8.30 37.90 -13.52
C LEU A 14 -7.36 37.38 -12.43
N LEU A 15 -7.57 37.78 -11.17
CA LEU A 15 -6.88 37.25 -9.98
C LEU A 15 -7.91 37.38 -8.85
N PHE A 16 -8.41 36.36 -8.15
CA PHE A 16 -7.74 35.21 -7.56
C PHE A 16 -8.75 34.05 -7.43
N ALA A 17 -8.84 33.17 -8.43
CA ALA A 17 -9.29 31.81 -8.16
C ALA A 17 -8.02 30.98 -7.89
N HIS A 18 -7.33 31.27 -6.78
CA HIS A 18 -6.50 30.22 -6.20
C HIS A 18 -7.48 29.20 -5.65
N VAL A 19 -7.83 28.22 -6.48
CA VAL A 19 -8.28 26.92 -5.97
C VAL A 19 -7.13 26.47 -5.09
N TRP A 20 -7.26 26.69 -3.79
CA TRP A 20 -6.44 25.97 -2.83
C TRP A 20 -6.96 24.55 -2.98
N SER A 21 -6.33 23.77 -3.88
CA SER A 21 -6.48 22.33 -3.85
C SER A 21 -6.07 21.94 -2.44
N MET A 22 -7.06 21.75 -1.57
CA MET A 22 -6.79 21.22 -0.25
C MET A 22 -6.00 19.95 -0.47
N PRO A 23 -4.87 19.76 0.25
CA PRO A 23 -4.15 18.51 0.18
C PRO A 23 -5.14 17.39 0.50
N ALA A 24 -5.39 16.51 -0.47
CA ALA A 24 -6.24 15.35 -0.23
C ALA A 24 -5.67 14.63 1.01
N PRO A 25 -6.48 14.35 2.03
CA PRO A 25 -6.00 13.67 3.21
C PRO A 25 -5.39 12.32 2.80
N CYS A 26 -4.20 12.02 3.31
CA CYS A 26 -3.56 10.74 3.02
C CYS A 26 -4.36 9.60 3.62
N HIS A 27 -4.94 8.78 2.74
CA HIS A 27 -5.90 7.77 3.12
C HIS A 27 -5.36 6.37 2.85
N ILE A 28 -5.30 5.57 3.92
CA ILE A 28 -5.13 4.13 3.82
C ILE A 28 -6.53 3.53 3.96
N GLN A 29 -7.08 3.02 2.86
CA GLN A 29 -8.48 2.65 2.74
C GLN A 29 -8.74 1.24 3.28
N GLY A 30 -9.89 1.06 3.93
CA GLY A 30 -10.33 -0.23 4.49
C GLY A 30 -10.58 -1.34 3.44
N THR A 31 -10.72 -0.97 2.15
CA THR A 31 -10.90 -1.90 1.01
C THR A 31 -9.77 -2.91 0.87
N LEU A 32 -8.58 -2.62 1.43
CA LEU A 32 -7.46 -3.54 1.50
C LEU A 32 -7.76 -4.79 2.34
N LEU A 33 -8.57 -4.69 3.40
CA LEU A 33 -8.94 -5.85 4.22
C LEU A 33 -9.94 -6.76 3.50
N GLU A 34 -10.89 -6.17 2.79
CA GLU A 34 -11.89 -6.92 2.01
C GLU A 34 -11.24 -7.68 0.85
N SER A 35 -10.28 -7.04 0.15
CA SER A 35 -9.54 -7.67 -0.94
C SER A 35 -8.72 -8.88 -0.48
N LEU A 36 -8.12 -8.79 0.72
CA LEU A 36 -7.44 -9.92 1.35
C LEU A 36 -8.40 -11.08 1.57
N PHE A 37 -9.54 -10.83 2.19
CA PHE A 37 -10.51 -11.90 2.40
C PHE A 37 -11.00 -12.47 1.07
N TYR A 38 -11.18 -11.66 0.03
CA TYR A 38 -11.62 -12.13 -1.27
C TYR A 38 -10.57 -12.98 -2.01
N PHE A 39 -9.35 -12.49 -2.15
CA PHE A 39 -8.26 -13.21 -2.83
C PHE A 39 -7.85 -14.46 -2.05
N PHE A 40 -7.73 -14.38 -0.72
CA PHE A 40 -7.19 -15.47 0.10
C PHE A 40 -8.23 -16.45 0.64
N LYS A 41 -9.54 -16.16 0.57
CA LYS A 41 -10.59 -17.19 0.83
C LYS A 41 -10.65 -18.27 -0.25
N GLY A 42 -9.95 -18.11 -1.38
CA GLY A 42 -9.98 -19.03 -2.51
C GLY A 42 -9.14 -20.31 -2.37
N GLY A 43 -8.29 -20.47 -1.35
CA GLY A 43 -7.49 -21.69 -1.24
C GLY A 43 -6.54 -21.73 -0.04
N HIS A 44 -6.64 -22.82 0.74
CA HIS A 44 -5.66 -23.19 1.75
C HIS A 44 -4.26 -23.30 1.11
N PHE A 45 -3.21 -23.11 1.91
CA PHE A 45 -1.84 -23.35 1.44
C PHE A 45 -1.73 -24.79 0.93
N PRO A 46 -1.35 -25.03 -0.34
CA PRO A 46 -1.38 -26.36 -0.94
C PRO A 46 -0.46 -27.32 -0.19
N SER A 47 -0.96 -28.51 0.14
CA SER A 47 -0.20 -29.50 0.91
C SER A 47 1.06 -29.96 0.19
N GLU A 48 1.05 -30.00 -1.14
CA GLU A 48 2.20 -30.30 -1.99
C GLU A 48 3.34 -29.28 -1.83
N CYS A 49 3.05 -28.07 -1.35
CA CYS A 49 4.03 -27.02 -1.15
C CYS A 49 4.65 -27.01 0.25
N LEU A 50 4.23 -27.91 1.15
CA LEU A 50 4.72 -27.94 2.53
C LEU A 50 6.20 -28.36 2.65
N GLN A 51 6.68 -29.24 1.77
CA GLN A 51 8.07 -29.73 1.78
C GLN A 51 9.10 -28.71 1.28
N GLY A 52 8.66 -27.67 0.56
CA GLY A 52 9.53 -26.62 0.02
C GLY A 52 9.56 -25.33 0.84
N LYS A 53 9.04 -25.34 2.07
CA LYS A 53 8.83 -24.13 2.87
C LYS A 53 10.16 -23.48 3.25
N VAL A 54 10.36 -22.24 2.83
CA VAL A 54 11.49 -21.39 3.25
C VAL A 54 11.08 -20.63 4.51
N ASN A 55 11.93 -20.64 5.54
CA ASN A 55 11.70 -19.86 6.75
C ASN A 55 12.20 -18.42 6.53
N ILE A 56 11.29 -17.48 6.34
CA ILE A 56 11.59 -16.06 6.19
C ILE A 56 11.21 -15.36 7.50
N ALA A 57 12.17 -14.71 8.14
CA ALA A 57 11.93 -14.01 9.39
C ALA A 57 10.99 -12.81 9.16
N PHE A 58 9.86 -12.79 9.88
CA PHE A 58 8.85 -11.74 9.77
C PHE A 58 9.27 -10.46 10.51
N PRO A 59 9.20 -9.26 9.89
CA PRO A 59 9.76 -8.03 10.44
C PRO A 59 8.76 -7.29 11.34
N ALA A 60 8.14 -7.99 12.30
CA ALA A 60 7.11 -7.41 13.18
C ALA A 60 7.49 -6.05 13.81
N PRO A 61 8.72 -5.82 14.32
CA PRO A 61 9.08 -4.53 14.91
C PRO A 61 9.07 -3.37 13.90
N ALA A 62 9.39 -3.63 12.63
CA ALA A 62 9.38 -2.62 11.58
C ALA A 62 7.95 -2.27 11.11
N LEU A 63 7.04 -3.23 11.25
CA LEU A 63 5.64 -3.14 10.88
C LEU A 63 4.76 -2.62 12.03
N ALA A 64 5.22 -2.76 13.27
CA ALA A 64 4.49 -2.31 14.44
C ALA A 64 4.50 -0.79 14.53
N THR A 65 3.34 -0.21 14.78
CA THR A 65 3.20 1.22 15.04
C THR A 65 3.17 1.42 16.55
N SER A 66 3.72 2.53 17.04
CA SER A 66 3.74 2.81 18.47
C SER A 66 2.31 2.74 19.01
N SER A 67 2.14 2.32 20.26
CA SER A 67 0.84 2.14 20.95
C SER A 67 -0.05 3.39 21.04
N THR A 68 0.35 4.48 20.41
CA THR A 68 -0.39 5.73 20.28
C THR A 68 -1.53 5.58 19.27
N PRO A 69 -2.72 6.17 19.50
CA PRO A 69 -3.88 6.08 18.61
C PRO A 69 -3.65 6.60 17.18
N THR A 70 -2.54 7.30 16.94
CA THR A 70 -2.16 7.90 15.67
C THR A 70 -0.94 7.18 15.08
N LEU A 71 -1.07 6.77 13.82
CA LEU A 71 0.01 6.28 12.99
C LEU A 71 1.07 7.38 12.86
N SER A 72 2.29 7.13 13.34
CA SER A 72 3.39 8.07 13.12
C SER A 72 3.65 8.24 11.62
N GLY A 73 4.18 9.39 11.20
CA GLY A 73 4.53 9.63 9.79
C GLY A 73 5.46 8.54 9.22
N SER A 74 6.40 8.04 10.04
CA SER A 74 7.26 6.90 9.73
C SER A 74 6.48 5.60 9.48
N GLY A 75 5.44 5.33 10.29
CA GLY A 75 4.55 4.18 10.12
C GLY A 75 3.73 4.24 8.84
N ALA A 76 3.16 5.41 8.52
CA ALA A 76 2.45 5.62 7.25
C ALA A 76 3.36 5.38 6.05
N LYS A 77 4.60 5.88 6.12
CA LYS A 77 5.59 5.67 5.05
C LYS A 77 5.99 4.20 4.92
N ALA A 78 6.11 3.48 6.04
CA ALA A 78 6.36 2.05 6.02
C ALA A 78 5.25 1.26 5.31
N ILE A 79 3.96 1.59 5.54
CA ILE A 79 2.83 0.97 4.84
C ILE A 79 2.89 1.23 3.33
N TYR A 80 3.16 2.47 2.93
CA TYR A 80 3.35 2.81 1.52
C TYR A 80 4.46 1.97 0.85
N GLU A 81 5.62 1.84 1.48
CA GLU A 81 6.71 1.03 0.93
C GLU A 81 6.38 -0.47 0.91
N ILE A 82 5.64 -0.98 1.90
CA ILE A 82 5.15 -2.38 1.89
C ILE A 82 4.24 -2.64 0.69
N LEU A 83 3.28 -1.74 0.44
CA LEU A 83 2.36 -1.86 -0.70
C LEU A 83 3.13 -1.88 -2.02
N LYS A 84 4.13 -1.01 -2.19
CA LYS A 84 5.00 -1.01 -3.37
C LYS A 84 5.81 -2.30 -3.53
N ASN A 85 6.31 -2.88 -2.44
CA ASN A 85 7.01 -4.16 -2.53
C ASN A 85 6.04 -5.27 -2.95
N ILE A 86 4.82 -5.30 -2.39
CA ILE A 86 3.77 -6.24 -2.81
C ILE A 86 3.47 -6.06 -4.30
N ASP A 87 3.24 -4.83 -4.75
CA ASP A 87 3.02 -4.49 -6.14
C ASP A 87 4.13 -5.02 -7.07
N SER A 88 5.39 -4.89 -6.66
CA SER A 88 6.51 -5.42 -7.45
C SER A 88 6.52 -6.95 -7.60
N PHE A 89 5.97 -7.70 -6.63
CA PHE A 89 5.81 -9.15 -6.77
C PHE A 89 4.61 -9.50 -7.66
N PHE A 90 3.49 -8.82 -7.45
CA PHE A 90 2.24 -9.13 -8.13
C PHE A 90 2.10 -8.42 -9.47
N GLY A 91 3.02 -7.55 -9.87
CA GLY A 91 3.10 -6.98 -11.22
C GLY A 91 3.97 -7.80 -12.18
N ALA A 92 4.48 -8.95 -11.75
CA ALA A 92 5.32 -9.83 -12.56
C ALA A 92 4.53 -10.50 -13.70
N GLU A 93 5.16 -10.72 -14.85
CA GLU A 93 4.54 -11.34 -16.03
C GLU A 93 4.30 -12.86 -15.87
N ASP A 94 4.99 -13.51 -14.93
CA ASP A 94 5.06 -14.97 -14.77
C ASP A 94 4.35 -15.49 -13.50
N LEU A 95 3.27 -14.83 -13.10
CA LEU A 95 2.46 -15.26 -11.96
C LEU A 95 1.79 -16.62 -12.20
N PRO A 96 1.48 -17.39 -11.14
CA PRO A 96 0.88 -18.70 -11.29
C PRO A 96 -0.47 -18.69 -12.00
N THR A 97 -0.56 -19.38 -13.13
CA THR A 97 -1.83 -19.61 -13.86
C THR A 97 -2.83 -20.45 -13.08
N LYS A 98 -2.38 -21.20 -12.07
CA LYS A 98 -3.22 -21.97 -11.15
C LYS A 98 -4.07 -21.09 -10.22
N TRP A 99 -3.69 -19.83 -10.02
CA TRP A 99 -4.50 -18.90 -9.24
C TRP A 99 -5.73 -18.47 -10.01
N ASP A 100 -6.78 -18.14 -9.26
CA ASP A 100 -7.99 -17.53 -9.81
C ASP A 100 -7.65 -16.13 -10.34
N GLN A 101 -7.58 -16.00 -11.67
CA GLN A 101 -7.09 -14.78 -12.32
C GLN A 101 -8.00 -13.57 -12.04
N GLN A 102 -9.32 -13.77 -11.97
CA GLN A 102 -10.24 -12.68 -11.64
C GLN A 102 -9.97 -12.13 -10.23
N LYS A 103 -9.70 -13.01 -9.27
CA LYS A 103 -9.35 -12.59 -7.91
C LYS A 103 -7.98 -11.92 -7.85
N LEU A 104 -7.02 -12.41 -8.63
CA LEU A 104 -5.69 -11.83 -8.74
C LEU A 104 -5.75 -10.40 -9.31
N ASP A 105 -6.45 -10.21 -10.42
CA ASP A 105 -6.65 -8.91 -11.07
C ASP A 105 -7.33 -7.92 -10.11
N HIS A 106 -8.37 -8.38 -9.40
CA HIS A 106 -9.05 -7.57 -8.40
C HIS A 106 -8.11 -7.15 -7.25
N PHE A 107 -7.27 -8.07 -6.77
CA PHE A 107 -6.27 -7.78 -5.74
C PHE A 107 -5.23 -6.77 -6.23
N GLN A 108 -4.65 -6.97 -7.43
CA GLN A 108 -3.69 -6.04 -8.03
C GLN A 108 -4.28 -4.64 -8.17
N ASN A 109 -5.52 -4.52 -8.65
CA ASN A 109 -6.20 -3.22 -8.79
C ASN A 109 -6.37 -2.50 -7.44
N ILE A 110 -6.70 -3.24 -6.37
CA ILE A 110 -6.81 -2.65 -5.04
C ILE A 110 -5.45 -2.22 -4.49
N ILE A 111 -4.40 -3.01 -4.70
CA ILE A 111 -3.03 -2.63 -4.32
C ILE A 111 -2.59 -1.36 -5.06
N HIS A 112 -2.74 -1.30 -6.39
CA HIS A 112 -2.42 -0.12 -7.19
C HIS A 112 -3.17 1.13 -6.71
N THR A 113 -4.48 1.01 -6.49
CA THR A 113 -5.32 2.10 -5.98
C THR A 113 -4.85 2.57 -4.61
N GLN A 114 -4.51 1.62 -3.73
CA GLN A 114 -4.07 1.93 -2.39
C GLN A 114 -2.70 2.63 -2.36
N ILE A 115 -1.80 2.27 -3.28
CA ILE A 115 -0.52 2.97 -3.48
C ILE A 115 -0.78 4.41 -3.92
N ASP A 116 -1.69 4.61 -4.89
CA ASP A 116 -2.02 5.95 -5.39
C ASP A 116 -2.54 6.86 -4.28
N HIS A 117 -3.50 6.37 -3.48
CA HIS A 117 -4.07 7.09 -2.34
C HIS A 117 -3.05 7.39 -1.22
N SER A 118 -1.93 6.66 -1.17
CA SER A 118 -0.89 6.84 -0.15
C SER A 118 0.35 7.60 -0.65
N LYS A 119 0.38 8.05 -1.91
CA LYS A 119 1.49 8.85 -2.48
C LYS A 119 1.76 10.16 -1.74
N CYS A 120 0.74 10.75 -1.13
CA CYS A 120 0.87 12.00 -0.38
C CYS A 120 1.63 11.85 0.96
N VAL A 121 2.01 10.63 1.36
CA VAL A 121 2.83 10.42 2.56
C VAL A 121 4.25 10.95 2.32
N THR A 122 4.51 12.16 2.82
CA THR A 122 5.79 12.88 2.67
C THR A 122 6.78 12.62 3.80
N CYS A 123 6.37 11.94 4.87
CA CYS A 123 7.25 11.66 6.01
C CYS A 123 8.38 10.69 5.64
N GLY A 124 9.54 10.89 6.25
CA GLY A 124 10.65 9.96 6.17
C GLY A 124 10.33 8.65 6.89
N ILE A 125 10.86 7.55 6.35
CA ILE A 125 10.88 6.26 7.04
C ILE A 125 12.10 6.20 7.96
N GLU A 126 11.93 5.74 9.19
CA GLU A 126 13.06 5.49 10.08
C GLU A 126 14.02 4.48 9.47
N THR A 127 15.33 4.74 9.55
CA THR A 127 16.38 3.92 8.94
C THR A 127 16.28 2.45 9.31
N PHE A 128 15.94 2.13 10.58
CA PHE A 128 15.79 0.75 11.02
C PHE A 128 14.60 0.05 10.35
N ARG A 129 13.47 0.76 10.12
CA ARG A 129 12.29 0.20 9.43
C ARG A 129 12.61 -0.03 7.97
N ALA A 130 13.26 0.94 7.32
CA ALA A 130 13.67 0.81 5.92
C ALA A 130 14.60 -0.39 5.70
N ALA A 131 15.61 -0.55 6.57
CA ALA A 131 16.54 -1.67 6.50
C ALA A 131 15.84 -3.02 6.72
N ALA A 132 14.94 -3.10 7.71
CA ALA A 132 14.19 -4.31 8.01
C ALA A 132 13.24 -4.72 6.87
N LEU A 133 12.50 -3.75 6.29
CA LEU A 133 11.61 -4.00 5.15
C LEU A 133 12.41 -4.44 3.92
N LYS A 134 13.54 -3.76 3.63
CA LYS A 134 14.42 -4.13 2.53
C LYS A 134 14.95 -5.56 2.68
N SER A 135 15.39 -5.92 3.89
CA SER A 135 15.86 -7.29 4.17
C SER A 135 14.74 -8.31 4.03
N TYR A 136 13.55 -8.02 4.56
CA TYR A 136 12.40 -8.93 4.51
C TYR A 136 11.96 -9.24 3.09
N PHE A 137 11.68 -8.22 2.28
CA PHE A 137 11.24 -8.42 0.91
C PHE A 137 12.37 -8.95 0.00
N GLY A 138 13.62 -8.54 0.24
CA GLY A 138 14.77 -9.14 -0.44
C GLY A 138 14.92 -10.65 -0.17
N ASN A 139 14.63 -11.10 1.05
CA ASN A 139 14.65 -12.53 1.38
C ASN A 139 13.50 -13.30 0.71
N ILE A 140 12.32 -12.67 0.56
CA ILE A 140 11.20 -13.25 -0.21
C ILE A 140 11.59 -13.41 -1.68
N GLU A 141 12.15 -12.37 -2.28
CA GLU A 141 12.61 -12.40 -3.66
C GLU A 141 13.71 -13.45 -3.88
N ALA A 142 14.66 -13.55 -2.95
CA ALA A 142 15.70 -14.57 -2.98
C ALA A 142 15.12 -15.98 -2.92
N ALA A 143 14.14 -16.22 -2.04
CA ALA A 143 13.44 -17.52 -1.96
C ALA A 143 12.69 -17.85 -3.26
N LEU A 144 12.05 -16.86 -3.88
CA LEU A 144 11.36 -17.02 -5.16
C LEU A 144 12.34 -17.43 -6.27
N LYS A 145 13.49 -16.75 -6.36
CA LYS A 145 14.57 -17.03 -7.32
C LYS A 145 15.21 -18.40 -7.09
N GLU A 146 15.53 -18.75 -5.84
CA GLU A 146 16.12 -20.06 -5.50
C GLU A 146 15.24 -21.23 -5.96
N LYS A 147 13.91 -21.06 -5.80
CA LYS A 147 12.91 -22.04 -6.22
C LYS A 147 12.42 -21.84 -7.66
N LYS A 148 13.16 -21.06 -8.47
CA LYS A 148 12.94 -20.83 -9.91
C LYS A 148 11.49 -20.43 -10.25
N PHE A 149 10.91 -19.55 -9.45
CA PHE A 149 9.55 -19.04 -9.68
C PHE A 149 8.48 -20.16 -9.78
N SER A 150 8.74 -21.31 -9.16
CA SER A 150 7.79 -22.42 -9.15
C SER A 150 6.48 -22.05 -8.45
N TYR A 151 5.39 -22.78 -8.75
CA TYR A 151 4.10 -22.58 -8.10
C TYR A 151 4.20 -22.53 -6.57
N CYS A 152 4.94 -23.46 -5.96
CA CYS A 152 5.10 -23.49 -4.50
C CYS A 152 5.93 -22.33 -3.94
N ALA A 153 6.83 -21.75 -4.75
CA ALA A 153 7.55 -20.54 -4.37
C ALA A 153 6.60 -19.34 -4.30
N TRP A 154 5.73 -19.21 -5.30
CA TRP A 154 4.68 -18.19 -5.30
C TRP A 154 3.65 -18.38 -4.17
N GLU A 155 3.31 -19.61 -3.80
CA GLU A 155 2.48 -19.89 -2.62
C GLU A 155 3.13 -19.38 -1.31
N VAL A 156 4.47 -19.41 -1.21
CA VAL A 156 5.19 -18.79 -0.08
C VAL A 156 5.06 -17.28 -0.12
N VAL A 157 5.23 -16.64 -1.29
CA VAL A 157 5.02 -15.19 -1.47
C VAL A 157 3.60 -14.80 -1.07
N ARG A 158 2.59 -15.50 -1.61
CA ARG A 158 1.17 -15.33 -1.30
C ARG A 158 0.95 -15.36 0.22
N LYS A 159 1.47 -16.38 0.91
CA LYS A 159 1.37 -16.49 2.36
C LYS A 159 2.05 -15.34 3.12
N GLN A 160 3.27 -14.96 2.75
CA GLN A 160 4.00 -13.85 3.39
C GLN A 160 3.28 -12.51 3.23
N VAL A 161 2.72 -12.25 2.04
CA VAL A 161 1.92 -11.06 1.76
C VAL A 161 0.64 -11.03 2.58
N LEU A 162 -0.08 -12.17 2.69
CA LEU A 162 -1.26 -12.28 3.55
C LEU A 162 -0.93 -11.94 5.01
N GLU A 163 0.13 -12.56 5.55
CA GLU A 163 0.56 -12.34 6.94
C GLU A 163 0.94 -10.88 7.18
N THR A 164 1.66 -10.26 6.24
CA THR A 164 2.05 -8.85 6.30
C THR A 164 0.84 -7.93 6.30
N LEU A 165 -0.07 -8.12 5.35
CA LEU A 165 -1.24 -7.28 5.18
C LEU A 165 -2.22 -7.44 6.37
N ILE A 166 -2.43 -8.66 6.87
CA ILE A 166 -3.20 -8.88 8.11
C ILE A 166 -2.55 -8.17 9.29
N PHE A 167 -1.23 -8.25 9.42
CA PHE A 167 -0.51 -7.64 10.53
C PHE A 167 -0.70 -6.11 10.53
N ILE A 168 -0.50 -5.45 9.39
CA ILE A 168 -0.69 -4.00 9.30
C ILE A 168 -2.15 -3.61 9.54
N LEU A 169 -3.12 -4.37 9.05
CA LEU A 169 -4.54 -4.03 9.24
C LEU A 169 -4.99 -4.23 10.69
N LYS A 170 -4.53 -5.29 11.36
CA LYS A 170 -4.86 -5.56 12.77
C LYS A 170 -4.15 -4.64 13.76
N LYS A 171 -2.93 -4.20 13.46
CA LYS A 171 -2.15 -3.33 14.35
C LYS A 171 -2.42 -1.85 14.10
N ASN A 172 -2.94 -1.48 12.92
CA ASN A 172 -3.31 -0.11 12.57
C ASN A 172 -4.82 0.11 12.47
N SER A 173 -5.64 -0.85 12.90
CA SER A 173 -7.11 -0.79 12.85
C SER A 173 -7.67 0.45 13.56
N ASN A 174 -7.08 0.89 14.68
CA ASN A 174 -7.50 2.13 15.33
C ASN A 174 -7.25 3.38 14.46
N CYS A 175 -6.22 3.41 13.62
CA CYS A 175 -5.97 4.55 12.71
C CYS A 175 -6.82 4.47 11.44
N LEU A 176 -7.17 3.27 10.98
CA LEU A 176 -8.07 3.05 9.84
C LEU A 176 -9.52 3.42 10.20
N LEU A 177 -9.96 3.07 11.42
CA LEU A 177 -11.33 3.35 11.92
C LEU A 177 -11.55 4.81 12.34
N LEU A 178 -10.50 5.52 12.78
CA LEU A 178 -10.58 6.95 13.12
C LEU A 178 -10.70 7.88 11.89
N TYR A 179 -10.51 7.35 10.68
CA TYR A 179 -10.74 8.08 9.43
C TYR A 179 -12.20 7.95 8.97
N GLU A 180 -12.75 6.74 9.04
CA GLU A 180 -14.13 6.41 8.63
C GLU A 180 -15.18 7.20 9.46
N SER A 181 -14.85 7.51 10.71
CA SER A 181 -15.66 8.35 11.60
C SER A 181 -15.55 9.86 11.35
N ARG A 182 -14.55 10.32 10.58
CA ARG A 182 -14.36 11.75 10.25
C ARG A 182 -15.06 12.15 8.94
N GLU A 183 -15.24 11.20 8.03
CA GLU A 183 -16.00 11.38 6.77
C GLU A 183 -17.52 11.44 7.02
N GLN A 184 -18.03 10.86 8.11
CA GLN A 184 -19.46 10.95 8.45
C GLN A 184 -19.85 12.25 9.17
N GLN A 185 -18.89 13.14 9.45
CA GLN A 185 -19.10 14.34 10.25
C GLN A 185 -18.71 15.64 9.53
N ASN A 186 -18.41 15.57 8.23
CA ASN A 186 -18.07 16.70 7.37
C ASN A 186 -18.95 16.73 6.11
#